data_AF-A6GD81-F1
#
_entry.id   AF-A6GD81-F1
#
_cell.length_a   1.000
_cell.length_b   1.000
_cell.length_c   1.000
_cell.angle_alpha   90.00
_cell.angle_beta   90.00
_cell.angle_gamma   90.00
#
_symmetry.space_group_name_H-M   'P 1'
#
loop_
_entity.id
_entity.type
_entity.pdbx_description
1 polymer ?
#
loop_
_entity_poly.entity_id
_entity_poly.type
_entity_poly.pdbx_seq_one_letter_code
_entity_poly.pdbx_strand_id
1 'polypeptide(L)'
;MLATVAAVILVLIAALHSVLGEAALLRPLFARPWELDIPREPAERIFRFAWHLTSLAWIGLAAAVLGLSALHATALVCLGSGALVFVMLRGHLAWPLFFAVAGCIWASLGVIPALALQTLSFVGAGLAVALAGLHVYWGLGGRWGFAAALPQGEDGEPAIVPGPLPCFAVATACAALGVLLAWPSFAPLAAPQRIMLWIALVVFVARAVGDGRQVGFSKANHETAFARADDALYSPLVVGLAFACGAALLLA
;
A
#
# COMPACT_ATOMS: atom_id res chain seq x y z
N MET A 1 -9.45 25.41 -29.94
CA MET A 1 -8.11 25.76 -30.47
C MET A 1 -7.11 26.07 -29.35
N LEU A 2 -7.33 27.10 -28.51
CA LEU A 2 -6.38 27.46 -27.43
C LEU A 2 -6.16 26.35 -26.39
N ALA A 3 -7.22 25.64 -25.96
CA ALA A 3 -7.09 24.51 -25.04
C ALA A 3 -6.24 23.37 -25.62
N THR A 4 -6.44 23.06 -26.91
CA THR A 4 -5.61 22.07 -27.62
C THR A 4 -4.14 22.49 -27.65
N VAL A 5 -3.86 23.77 -27.93
CA VAL A 5 -2.50 24.31 -27.90
C VAL A 5 -1.90 24.18 -26.50
N ALA A 6 -2.64 24.53 -25.45
CA ALA A 6 -2.18 24.39 -24.07
C ALA A 6 -1.88 22.93 -23.70
N ALA A 7 -2.74 21.98 -24.10
CA ALA A 7 -2.51 20.56 -23.88
C ALA A 7 -1.26 20.05 -24.63
N VAL A 8 -1.05 20.48 -25.88
CA VAL A 8 0.17 20.15 -26.63
C VAL A 8 1.41 20.70 -25.92
N ILE A 9 1.37 21.95 -25.44
CA ILE A 9 2.46 22.54 -24.67
C ILE A 9 2.75 21.73 -23.41
N LEU A 10 1.73 21.32 -22.65
CA LEU A 10 1.92 20.48 -21.44
C LEU A 10 2.57 19.14 -21.77
N VAL A 11 2.16 18.48 -22.86
CA VAL A 11 2.78 17.23 -23.32
C VAL A 11 4.23 17.45 -23.75
N LEU A 12 4.52 18.54 -24.46
CA LEU A 12 5.89 18.91 -24.84
C LEU A 12 6.76 19.17 -23.61
N ILE A 13 6.24 19.91 -22.61
CA ILE A 13 6.95 20.15 -21.36
C ILE A 13 7.23 18.82 -20.64
N ALA A 14 6.27 17.88 -20.58
CA ALA A 14 6.47 16.54 -20.02
C ALA A 14 7.57 15.75 -20.72
N ALA A 15 7.57 15.72 -22.05
CA ALA A 15 8.62 15.04 -22.80
C ALA A 15 9.99 15.70 -22.56
N LEU A 16 10.07 17.03 -22.66
CA LEU A 16 11.32 17.78 -22.50
C LEU A 16 11.88 17.65 -21.08
N HIS A 17 11.06 17.78 -20.04
CA HIS A 17 11.54 17.64 -18.66
C HIS A 17 12.04 16.23 -18.40
N SER A 18 11.31 15.20 -18.82
CA SER A 18 11.73 13.81 -18.66
C SER A 18 13.05 13.54 -19.39
N VAL A 19 13.14 13.88 -20.68
CA VAL A 19 14.32 13.57 -21.53
C VAL A 19 15.53 14.45 -21.18
N LEU A 20 15.35 15.76 -21.09
CA LEU A 20 16.46 16.68 -20.82
C LEU A 20 16.95 16.54 -19.38
N GLY A 21 16.05 16.36 -18.42
CA GLY A 21 16.45 16.12 -17.04
C GLY A 21 17.23 14.83 -16.87
N GLU A 22 16.80 13.76 -17.53
CA GLU A 22 17.53 12.50 -17.54
C GLU A 22 18.92 12.65 -18.19
N ALA A 23 19.00 13.22 -19.39
CA ALA A 23 20.23 13.29 -20.17
C ALA A 23 21.22 14.35 -19.67
N ALA A 24 20.73 15.51 -19.24
CA ALA A 24 21.56 16.67 -18.90
C ALA A 24 21.78 16.87 -17.40
N LEU A 25 20.93 16.30 -16.52
CA LEU A 25 21.05 16.46 -15.07
C LEU A 25 21.32 15.13 -14.36
N LEU A 26 20.38 14.18 -14.42
CA LEU A 26 20.44 12.96 -13.60
C LEU A 26 21.60 12.05 -14.01
N ARG A 27 21.74 11.71 -15.30
CA ARG A 27 22.86 10.86 -15.75
C ARG A 27 24.23 11.47 -15.45
N PRO A 28 24.50 12.76 -15.77
CA PRO A 28 25.78 13.38 -15.42
C PRO A 28 26.02 13.48 -13.92
N LEU A 29 24.98 13.75 -13.12
CA LEU A 29 25.08 13.80 -11.66
C LEU A 29 25.47 12.43 -11.09
N PHE A 30 24.80 11.37 -11.55
CA PHE A 30 25.07 10.00 -11.10
C PHE A 30 26.34 9.39 -11.70
N ALA A 31 26.96 10.02 -12.68
CA ALA A 31 28.29 9.62 -13.16
C ALA A 31 29.43 10.13 -12.23
N ARG A 32 29.15 11.09 -11.34
CA ARG A 32 30.12 11.66 -10.41
C ARG A 32 30.17 10.88 -9.09
N PRO A 33 31.28 10.96 -8.33
CA PRO A 33 31.30 10.47 -6.96
C PRO A 33 30.42 11.36 -6.07
N TRP A 34 29.56 10.74 -5.28
CA TRP A 34 28.70 11.37 -4.27
C TRP A 34 28.21 10.28 -3.31
N GLU A 35 27.91 10.67 -2.08
CA GLU A 35 27.48 9.78 -1.00
C GLU A 35 26.30 10.39 -0.25
N LEU A 36 25.42 9.52 0.25
CA LEU A 36 24.34 9.81 1.19
C LEU A 36 24.36 8.71 2.25
N ASP A 37 23.67 8.93 3.37
CA ASP A 37 23.49 7.91 4.43
C ASP A 37 22.59 6.74 3.98
N ILE A 38 22.12 6.74 2.73
CA ILE A 38 21.32 5.68 2.13
C ILE A 38 22.05 5.05 0.94
N PRO A 39 21.79 3.76 0.64
CA PRO A 39 22.40 3.09 -0.51
C PRO A 39 22.14 3.85 -1.82
N ARG A 40 23.19 3.96 -2.63
CA ARG A 40 23.20 4.78 -3.86
C ARG A 40 22.12 4.37 -4.87
N GLU A 41 21.95 3.07 -5.13
CA GLU A 41 21.00 2.58 -6.13
C GLU A 41 19.54 2.97 -5.81
N PRO A 42 18.99 2.67 -4.61
CA PRO A 42 17.69 3.19 -4.19
C PRO A 42 17.58 4.72 -4.27
N ALA A 43 18.62 5.44 -3.86
CA ALA A 43 18.63 6.91 -3.92
C ALA A 43 18.51 7.44 -5.35
N GLU A 44 19.29 6.90 -6.29
CA GLU A 44 19.21 7.25 -7.72
C GLU A 44 17.82 6.95 -8.30
N ARG A 45 17.24 5.80 -7.93
CA ARG A 45 15.88 5.45 -8.35
C ARG A 45 14.83 6.39 -7.78
N ILE A 46 14.97 6.84 -6.54
CA ILE A 46 14.09 7.86 -5.90
C ILE A 46 14.20 9.20 -6.63
N PHE A 47 15.41 9.66 -6.93
CA PHE A 47 15.62 10.90 -7.69
C PHE A 47 14.99 10.83 -9.08
N ARG A 48 15.20 9.74 -9.81
CA ARG A 48 14.55 9.51 -11.12
C ARG A 48 13.04 9.46 -10.99
N PHE A 49 12.51 8.76 -9.98
CA PHE A 49 11.08 8.71 -9.73
C PHE A 49 10.50 10.11 -9.49
N ALA A 50 11.06 10.88 -8.56
CA ALA A 50 10.61 12.25 -8.26
C ALA A 50 10.64 13.14 -9.51
N TRP A 51 11.65 12.94 -10.37
CA TRP A 51 11.79 13.64 -11.63
C TRP A 51 10.74 13.25 -12.69
N HIS A 52 10.49 11.96 -12.89
CA HIS A 52 9.51 11.51 -13.89
C HIS A 52 8.05 11.69 -13.43
N LEU A 53 7.81 11.77 -12.12
CA LEU A 53 6.48 11.99 -11.54
C LEU A 53 5.84 13.31 -12.02
N THR A 54 6.63 14.38 -12.13
CA THR A 54 6.15 15.69 -12.63
C THR A 54 5.73 15.61 -14.10
N SER A 55 6.45 14.83 -14.91
CA SER A 55 6.10 14.60 -16.32
C SER A 55 4.78 13.87 -16.44
N LEU A 56 4.55 12.84 -15.62
CA LEU A 56 3.27 12.14 -15.55
C LEU A 56 2.13 13.08 -15.11
N ALA A 57 2.39 13.95 -14.13
CA ALA A 57 1.41 14.94 -13.68
C ALA A 57 1.01 15.92 -14.80
N TRP A 58 1.95 16.43 -15.59
CA TRP A 58 1.64 17.31 -16.72
C TRP A 58 0.86 16.61 -17.83
N ILE A 59 1.11 15.31 -18.08
CA ILE A 59 0.26 14.51 -18.99
C ILE A 59 -1.17 14.43 -18.45
N GLY A 60 -1.35 14.24 -17.14
CA GLY A 60 -2.67 14.29 -16.50
C GLY A 60 -3.36 15.65 -16.65
N LEU A 61 -2.62 16.75 -16.45
CA LEU A 61 -3.15 18.11 -16.67
C LEU A 61 -3.53 18.33 -18.14
N ALA A 62 -2.73 17.84 -19.09
CA ALA A 62 -3.06 17.92 -20.52
C ALA A 62 -4.36 17.17 -20.83
N ALA A 63 -4.53 15.96 -20.29
CA ALA A 63 -5.78 15.21 -20.43
C ALA A 63 -6.99 15.97 -19.84
N ALA A 64 -6.80 16.62 -18.68
CA ALA A 64 -7.84 17.44 -18.07
C ALA A 64 -8.22 18.65 -18.94
N VAL A 65 -7.25 19.35 -19.52
CA VAL A 65 -7.47 20.46 -20.46
C VAL A 65 -8.21 20.01 -21.73
N LEU A 66 -7.99 18.76 -22.16
CA LEU A 66 -8.69 18.16 -23.31
C LEU A 66 -10.10 17.63 -22.96
N GLY A 67 -10.57 17.85 -21.73
CA GLY A 67 -11.95 17.55 -21.33
C GLY A 67 -12.12 16.28 -20.48
N LEU A 68 -11.04 15.57 -20.13
CA LEU A 68 -11.13 14.54 -19.10
C LEU A 68 -11.44 15.20 -17.76
N SER A 69 -12.36 14.65 -16.96
CA SER A 69 -12.63 15.25 -15.66
C SER A 69 -11.37 15.25 -14.78
N ALA A 70 -11.18 16.31 -13.99
CA ALA A 70 -10.00 16.45 -13.14
C ALA A 70 -9.82 15.25 -12.20
N LEU A 71 -10.93 14.64 -11.74
CA LEU A 71 -10.92 13.44 -10.92
C LEU A 71 -10.39 12.22 -11.70
N HIS A 72 -10.86 11.95 -12.92
CA HIS A 72 -10.32 10.85 -13.73
C HIS A 72 -8.85 11.07 -14.10
N ALA A 73 -8.48 12.29 -14.47
CA ALA A 73 -7.09 12.65 -14.75
C ALA A 73 -6.19 12.42 -13.53
N THR A 74 -6.63 12.86 -12.34
CA THR A 74 -5.90 12.65 -11.07
C THR A 74 -5.77 11.17 -10.74
N ALA A 75 -6.85 10.39 -10.86
CA ALA A 75 -6.81 8.95 -10.60
C ALA A 75 -5.83 8.23 -11.53
N LEU A 76 -5.80 8.58 -12.83
CA LEU A 76 -4.84 8.01 -13.79
C LEU A 76 -3.40 8.39 -13.47
N VAL A 77 -3.13 9.64 -13.09
CA VAL A 77 -1.79 10.06 -12.64
C VAL A 77 -1.37 9.26 -11.41
N CYS A 78 -2.24 9.14 -10.41
CA CYS A 78 -1.97 8.35 -9.21
C CYS A 78 -1.73 6.87 -9.56
N LEU A 79 -2.53 6.24 -10.42
CA LEU A 79 -2.29 4.85 -10.85
C LEU A 79 -0.96 4.68 -11.56
N GLY A 80 -0.63 5.56 -12.51
CA GLY A 80 0.65 5.52 -13.21
C GLY A 80 1.83 5.71 -12.25
N SER A 81 1.69 6.62 -11.28
CA SER A 81 2.71 6.90 -10.26
C SER A 81 2.90 5.69 -9.35
N GLY A 82 1.80 5.09 -8.88
CA GLY A 82 1.82 3.90 -8.04
C GLY A 82 2.46 2.71 -8.76
N ALA A 83 2.11 2.48 -10.03
CA ALA A 83 2.68 1.41 -10.85
C ALA A 83 4.19 1.62 -11.07
N LEU A 84 4.62 2.85 -11.35
CA LEU A 84 6.04 3.18 -11.53
C LEU A 84 6.84 2.95 -10.25
N VAL A 85 6.37 3.43 -9.10
CA VAL A 85 7.02 3.18 -7.79
C VAL A 85 7.04 1.70 -7.47
N PHE A 86 5.95 0.96 -7.71
CA PHE A 86 5.91 -0.47 -7.47
C PHE A 86 6.96 -1.24 -8.28
N VAL A 87 7.23 -0.82 -9.53
CA VAL A 87 8.26 -1.45 -10.36
C VAL A 87 9.67 -1.03 -9.94
N MET A 88 9.90 0.27 -9.70
CA MET A 88 11.24 0.82 -9.47
C MET A 88 11.71 0.68 -8.01
N LEU A 89 10.77 0.77 -7.06
CA LEU A 89 11.01 1.04 -5.64
C LEU A 89 9.97 0.28 -4.77
N ARG A 90 9.93 -1.06 -4.90
CA ARG A 90 8.95 -1.93 -4.18
C ARG A 90 8.86 -1.66 -2.67
N GLY A 91 9.99 -1.35 -2.03
CA GLY A 91 10.06 -1.07 -0.60
C GLY A 91 9.52 0.32 -0.19
N HIS A 92 9.23 1.21 -1.13
CA HIS A 92 8.75 2.56 -0.82
C HIS A 92 7.23 2.59 -0.65
N LEU A 93 6.75 3.12 0.47
CA LEU A 93 5.33 3.24 0.82
C LEU A 93 4.50 4.17 -0.09
N ALA A 94 5.07 4.72 -1.17
CA ALA A 94 4.33 5.63 -2.03
C ALA A 94 3.38 4.89 -2.98
N TRP A 95 3.75 3.68 -3.44
CA TRP A 95 2.89 2.92 -4.37
C TRP A 95 1.51 2.55 -3.80
N PRO A 96 1.34 2.03 -2.56
CA PRO A 96 0.02 1.68 -2.06
C PRO A 96 -0.82 2.94 -1.80
N LEU A 97 -0.19 4.05 -1.39
CA LEU A 97 -0.88 5.33 -1.17
C LEU A 97 -1.41 5.91 -2.48
N PHE A 98 -0.62 5.87 -3.54
CA PHE A 98 -1.07 6.28 -4.88
C PHE A 98 -2.23 5.43 -5.39
N PHE A 99 -2.17 4.11 -5.22
CA PHE A 99 -3.30 3.23 -5.56
C PHE A 99 -4.53 3.49 -4.71
N ALA A 100 -4.37 3.77 -3.42
CA ALA A 100 -5.48 4.11 -2.53
C ALA A 100 -6.20 5.40 -2.98
N VAL A 101 -5.45 6.45 -3.33
CA VAL A 101 -6.03 7.71 -3.84
C VAL A 101 -6.83 7.47 -5.12
N ALA A 102 -6.24 6.76 -6.08
CA ALA A 102 -6.95 6.47 -7.33
C ALA A 102 -8.19 5.61 -7.12
N GLY A 103 -8.09 4.58 -6.27
CA GLY A 103 -9.20 3.71 -5.91
C GLY A 103 -10.35 4.48 -5.26
N CYS A 104 -10.06 5.35 -4.30
CA CYS A 104 -11.07 6.20 -3.65
C CYS A 104 -11.77 7.15 -4.64
N ILE A 105 -11.02 7.75 -5.57
CA ILE A 105 -11.60 8.63 -6.59
C ILE A 105 -12.51 7.84 -7.54
N TRP A 106 -12.05 6.69 -8.05
CA TRP A 106 -12.87 5.90 -8.96
C TRP A 106 -14.05 5.22 -8.28
N ALA A 107 -13.93 4.85 -7.00
CA ALA A 107 -15.06 4.40 -6.20
C ALA A 107 -16.10 5.52 -6.02
N SER A 108 -15.68 6.75 -5.70
CA SER A 108 -16.61 7.87 -5.52
C SER A 108 -17.30 8.31 -6.81
N LEU A 109 -16.67 8.05 -7.96
CA LEU A 109 -17.25 8.25 -9.29
C LEU A 109 -18.10 7.07 -9.78
N GLY A 110 -18.21 5.98 -9.02
CA GLY A 110 -18.94 4.77 -9.43
C GLY A 110 -18.28 4.00 -10.58
N VAL A 111 -17.01 4.27 -10.88
CA VAL A 111 -16.22 3.56 -11.90
C VAL A 111 -15.87 2.16 -11.43
N ILE A 112 -15.58 1.99 -10.13
CA ILE A 112 -15.35 0.67 -9.55
C ILE A 112 -16.71 0.02 -9.28
N PRO A 113 -17.03 -1.13 -9.92
CA PRO A 113 -18.31 -1.79 -9.70
C PRO A 113 -18.40 -2.29 -8.26
N ALA A 114 -19.59 -2.22 -7.67
CA ALA A 114 -19.84 -2.72 -6.33
C ALA A 114 -19.39 -4.18 -6.15
N LEU A 115 -19.53 -5.01 -7.20
CA LEU A 115 -19.05 -6.40 -7.20
C LEU A 115 -17.54 -6.52 -6.96
N ALA A 116 -16.73 -5.60 -7.50
CA ALA A 116 -15.29 -5.61 -7.27
C ALA A 116 -14.95 -5.26 -5.82
N LEU A 117 -15.63 -4.26 -5.25
CA LEU A 117 -15.49 -3.90 -3.84
C LEU A 117 -15.94 -5.05 -2.92
N GLN A 118 -17.10 -5.67 -3.21
CA GLN A 118 -17.61 -6.83 -2.48
C GLN A 118 -16.63 -8.00 -2.54
N THR A 119 -16.09 -8.29 -3.73
CA THR A 119 -15.12 -9.37 -3.91
C THR A 119 -13.87 -9.13 -3.05
N LEU A 120 -13.33 -7.90 -3.06
CA LEU A 120 -12.19 -7.55 -2.23
C LEU A 120 -12.49 -7.65 -0.73
N SER A 121 -13.67 -7.17 -0.31
CA SER A 121 -14.14 -7.31 1.08
C SER A 121 -14.32 -8.77 1.50
N PHE A 122 -14.89 -9.63 0.65
CA PHE A 122 -15.06 -11.06 0.95
C PHE A 122 -13.74 -11.83 0.97
N VAL A 123 -12.80 -11.52 0.07
CA VAL A 123 -11.45 -12.08 0.11
C VAL A 123 -10.77 -11.69 1.43
N GLY A 124 -10.85 -10.41 1.82
CA GLY A 124 -10.35 -9.93 3.11
C GLY A 124 -11.02 -10.61 4.30
N ALA A 125 -12.34 -10.82 4.26
CA ALA A 125 -13.09 -11.53 5.29
C ALA A 125 -12.62 -12.99 5.43
N GLY A 126 -12.44 -13.69 4.30
CA GLY A 126 -11.91 -15.06 4.28
C GLY A 126 -10.50 -15.15 4.86
N LEU A 127 -9.62 -14.21 4.50
CA LEU A 127 -8.28 -14.12 5.08
C LEU A 127 -8.31 -13.84 6.59
N ALA A 128 -9.18 -12.94 7.05
CA ALA A 128 -9.33 -12.64 8.47
C ALA A 128 -9.82 -13.87 9.26
N VAL A 129 -10.79 -14.62 8.73
CA VAL A 129 -11.26 -15.88 9.33
C VAL A 129 -10.17 -16.96 9.35
N ALA A 130 -9.39 -17.09 8.27
CA ALA A 130 -8.26 -18.02 8.24
C ALA A 130 -7.19 -17.66 9.27
N LEU A 131 -6.86 -16.38 9.42
CA LEU A 131 -5.95 -15.88 10.44
C LEU A 131 -6.50 -16.12 11.85
N ALA A 132 -7.81 -15.97 12.06
CA ALA A 132 -8.44 -16.29 13.34
C ALA A 132 -8.24 -17.76 13.71
N GLY A 133 -8.46 -18.68 12.75
CA GLY A 133 -8.22 -20.11 12.94
C GLY A 133 -6.75 -20.44 13.26
N LEU A 134 -5.81 -19.80 12.55
CA LEU A 134 -4.38 -19.97 12.81
C LEU A 134 -3.99 -19.51 14.23
N HIS A 135 -4.53 -18.39 14.70
CA HIS A 135 -4.26 -17.89 16.05
C HIS A 135 -4.92 -18.77 17.13
N VAL A 136 -6.11 -19.33 16.89
CA VAL A 136 -6.68 -20.35 17.78
C VAL A 136 -5.76 -21.57 17.86
N TYR A 137 -5.26 -22.05 16.73
CA TYR A 137 -4.32 -23.17 16.67
C TYR A 137 -3.05 -22.90 17.49
N TRP A 138 -2.42 -21.72 17.35
CA TRP A 138 -1.27 -21.34 18.17
C TRP A 138 -1.61 -21.19 19.66
N GLY A 139 -2.77 -20.61 19.99
CA GLY A 139 -3.24 -20.49 21.37
C GLY A 139 -3.46 -21.84 22.06
N LEU A 140 -3.76 -22.90 21.30
CA LEU A 140 -3.90 -24.28 21.78
C LEU A 140 -2.57 -25.05 21.80
N GLY A 141 -1.43 -24.40 21.52
CA GLY A 141 -0.10 -25.03 21.55
C GLY A 141 0.41 -25.51 20.20
N GLY A 142 -0.24 -25.13 19.10
CA GLY A 142 0.22 -25.37 17.75
C GLY A 142 1.60 -24.75 17.47
N ARG A 143 2.45 -25.45 16.73
CA ARG A 143 3.85 -25.04 16.47
C ARG A 143 4.14 -24.67 15.02
N TRP A 144 3.27 -25.04 14.09
CA TRP A 144 3.48 -24.77 12.67
C TRP A 144 3.51 -23.26 12.39
N GLY A 145 4.58 -22.78 11.76
CA GLY A 145 4.76 -21.36 11.42
C GLY A 145 4.95 -20.40 12.61
N PHE A 146 4.77 -20.86 13.85
CA PHE A 146 4.76 -20.00 15.03
C PHE A 146 6.10 -19.28 15.24
N ALA A 147 7.22 -20.01 15.18
CA ALA A 147 8.55 -19.44 15.39
C ALA A 147 8.91 -18.37 14.34
N ALA A 148 8.43 -18.51 13.11
CA ALA A 148 8.64 -17.53 12.04
C ALA A 148 7.69 -16.32 12.13
N ALA A 149 6.62 -16.41 12.93
CA ALA A 149 5.65 -15.34 13.14
C ALA A 149 6.01 -14.41 14.32
N LEU A 150 7.06 -14.73 15.08
CA LEU A 150 7.56 -13.90 16.16
C LEU A 150 8.60 -12.91 15.63
N PRO A 151 8.46 -11.59 15.89
CA PRO A 151 9.50 -10.62 15.58
C PRO A 151 10.85 -11.02 16.19
N GLN A 152 11.92 -10.91 15.41
CA GLN A 152 13.27 -11.34 15.79
C GLN A 152 14.20 -10.14 15.97
N GLY A 153 15.08 -10.20 16.98
CA GLY A 153 16.16 -9.23 17.19
C GLY A 153 17.30 -9.38 16.19
N GLU A 154 18.37 -8.60 16.35
CA GLU A 154 19.55 -8.66 15.49
C GLU A 154 20.22 -10.04 15.51
N ASP A 155 20.23 -10.69 16.68
CA ASP A 155 20.79 -12.03 16.88
C ASP A 155 19.88 -13.16 16.35
N GLY A 156 18.72 -12.83 15.76
CA GLY A 156 17.74 -13.80 15.26
C GLY A 156 16.83 -14.41 16.33
N GLU A 157 17.07 -14.11 17.61
CA GLU A 157 16.23 -14.56 18.72
C GLU A 157 14.87 -13.84 18.77
N PRO A 158 13.79 -14.52 19.18
CA PRO A 158 12.47 -13.90 19.35
C PRO A 158 12.51 -12.74 20.35
N ALA A 159 12.01 -11.58 19.94
CA ALA A 159 11.93 -10.40 20.79
C ALA A 159 10.94 -10.57 21.94
N ILE A 160 9.84 -11.28 21.66
CA ILE A 160 8.76 -11.57 22.60
C ILE A 160 8.26 -12.98 22.30
N VAL A 161 8.08 -13.78 23.36
CA VAL A 161 7.38 -15.06 23.29
C VAL A 161 6.01 -14.89 23.96
N PRO A 162 4.93 -14.71 23.19
CA PRO A 162 3.61 -14.49 23.76
C PRO A 162 3.08 -15.77 24.41
N GLY A 163 2.33 -15.61 25.50
CA GLY A 163 1.50 -16.67 26.05
C GLY A 163 0.28 -16.98 25.15
N PRO A 164 -0.58 -17.92 25.54
CA PRO A 164 -1.74 -18.32 24.75
C PRO A 164 -2.84 -17.25 24.68
N LEU A 165 -2.99 -16.42 25.73
CA LEU A 165 -4.06 -15.43 25.83
C LEU A 165 -4.03 -14.36 24.70
N PRO A 166 -2.87 -13.75 24.36
CA PRO A 166 -2.76 -12.89 23.18
C PRO A 166 -3.23 -13.54 21.87
N CYS A 167 -2.98 -14.84 21.69
CA CYS A 167 -3.41 -15.54 20.47
C CYS A 167 -4.95 -15.58 20.36
N PHE A 168 -5.65 -15.89 21.45
CA PHE A 168 -7.12 -15.89 21.45
C PHE A 168 -7.71 -14.48 21.30
N ALA A 169 -7.04 -13.45 21.84
CA ALA A 169 -7.45 -12.07 21.66
C ALA A 169 -7.36 -11.64 20.17
N VAL A 170 -6.24 -11.95 19.50
CA VAL A 170 -6.07 -11.70 18.07
C VAL A 170 -7.06 -12.51 17.25
N ALA A 171 -7.29 -13.78 17.59
CA ALA A 171 -8.29 -14.61 16.92
C ALA A 171 -9.69 -14.00 16.97
N THR A 172 -10.09 -13.49 18.14
CA THR A 172 -11.38 -12.82 18.34
C THR A 172 -11.48 -11.56 17.50
N ALA A 173 -10.42 -10.73 17.49
CA ALA A 173 -10.37 -9.52 16.68
C ALA A 173 -10.44 -9.83 15.18
N CYS A 174 -9.73 -10.85 14.69
CA CYS A 174 -9.76 -11.29 13.30
C CYS A 174 -11.12 -11.87 12.91
N ALA A 175 -11.78 -12.63 13.78
CA ALA A 175 -13.13 -13.13 13.54
C ALA A 175 -14.16 -11.98 13.45
N ALA A 176 -14.09 -11.02 14.37
CA ALA A 176 -14.93 -9.83 14.34
C ALA A 176 -14.68 -8.99 13.07
N LEU A 177 -13.42 -8.84 12.66
CA LEU A 177 -13.06 -8.19 11.39
C LEU A 177 -13.68 -8.92 10.19
N GLY A 178 -13.63 -10.25 10.15
CA GLY A 178 -14.25 -11.04 9.09
C GLY A 178 -15.74 -10.74 8.93
N VAL A 179 -16.47 -10.64 10.04
CA VAL A 179 -17.89 -10.23 10.04
C VAL A 179 -18.05 -8.79 9.55
N LEU A 180 -17.25 -7.85 10.07
CA LEU A 180 -17.32 -6.44 9.69
C LEU A 180 -17.03 -6.20 8.21
N LEU A 181 -16.09 -6.95 7.61
CA LEU A 181 -15.74 -6.85 6.20
C LEU A 181 -16.86 -7.37 5.30
N ALA A 182 -17.57 -8.43 5.71
CA ALA A 182 -18.67 -9.00 4.94
C ALA A 182 -19.98 -8.18 5.08
N TRP A 183 -20.19 -7.53 6.23
CA TRP A 183 -21.45 -6.88 6.62
C TRP A 183 -22.05 -5.90 5.58
N PRO A 184 -21.28 -4.97 4.96
CA PRO A 184 -21.82 -3.98 4.03
C PRO A 184 -22.51 -4.59 2.80
N SER A 185 -22.19 -5.85 2.48
CA SER A 185 -22.81 -6.58 1.35
C SER A 185 -24.24 -7.02 1.64
N PHE A 186 -24.67 -7.00 2.91
CA PHE A 186 -25.97 -7.50 3.35
C PHE A 186 -26.80 -6.44 4.08
N ALA A 187 -26.15 -5.48 4.75
CA ALA A 187 -26.81 -4.44 5.52
C ALA A 187 -25.94 -3.19 5.64
N PRO A 188 -26.55 -2.00 5.78
CA PRO A 188 -25.79 -0.76 5.97
C PRO A 188 -24.99 -0.79 7.29
N LEU A 189 -23.81 -0.16 7.28
CA LEU A 189 -23.00 0.00 8.49
C LEU A 189 -23.56 1.13 9.37
N ALA A 190 -23.91 0.80 10.60
CA ALA A 190 -24.14 1.81 11.64
C ALA A 190 -22.80 2.42 12.13
N ALA A 191 -22.89 3.54 12.84
CA ALA A 191 -21.71 4.32 13.25
C ALA A 191 -20.65 3.50 14.02
N PRO A 192 -21.00 2.61 14.97
CA PRO A 192 -19.99 1.81 15.68
C PRO A 192 -19.19 0.90 14.74
N GLN A 193 -19.85 0.23 13.79
CA GLN A 193 -19.19 -0.64 12.82
C GLN A 193 -18.24 0.14 11.90
N ARG A 194 -18.66 1.35 11.47
CA ARG A 194 -17.78 2.24 10.68
C ARG A 194 -16.54 2.63 11.47
N ILE A 195 -16.70 3.01 12.74
CA ILE A 195 -15.58 3.35 13.63
C ILE A 195 -14.64 2.15 13.80
N MET A 196 -15.17 0.95 14.02
CA MET A 196 -14.35 -0.26 14.13
C MET A 196 -13.56 -0.56 12.85
N LEU A 197 -14.16 -0.38 11.67
CA LEU A 197 -13.44 -0.55 10.39
C LEU A 197 -12.36 0.52 10.18
N TRP A 198 -12.61 1.78 10.56
CA TRP A 198 -11.58 2.82 10.52
C TRP A 198 -10.42 2.51 11.47
N ILE A 199 -10.72 2.04 12.69
CA ILE A 199 -9.69 1.59 13.64
C ILE A 199 -8.88 0.44 13.03
N ALA A 200 -9.55 -0.58 12.46
CA ALA A 200 -8.87 -1.70 11.82
C ALA A 200 -7.98 -1.24 10.65
N LEU A 201 -8.48 -0.34 9.80
CA LEU A 201 -7.71 0.24 8.70
C LEU A 201 -6.45 0.96 9.23
N VAL A 202 -6.59 1.81 10.25
CA VAL A 202 -5.45 2.52 10.85
C VAL A 202 -4.44 1.54 11.45
N VAL A 203 -4.91 0.48 12.14
CA VAL A 203 -4.04 -0.56 12.70
C VAL A 203 -3.25 -1.29 11.61
N PHE A 204 -3.89 -1.69 10.51
CA PHE A 204 -3.19 -2.35 9.40
C PHE A 204 -2.23 -1.40 8.68
N VAL A 205 -2.61 -0.13 8.48
CA VAL A 205 -1.70 0.87 7.90
C VAL A 205 -0.49 1.08 8.81
N ALA A 206 -0.70 1.27 10.11
CA ALA A 206 0.39 1.40 11.08
C ALA A 206 1.29 0.15 11.08
N ARG A 207 0.70 -1.05 10.99
CA ARG A 207 1.46 -2.31 10.92
C ARG A 207 2.23 -2.46 9.61
N ALA A 208 1.67 -1.98 8.49
CA ALA A 208 2.37 -1.96 7.21
C ALA A 208 3.56 -0.99 7.28
N VAL A 209 3.35 0.24 7.77
CA VAL A 209 4.43 1.22 7.98
C VAL A 209 5.52 0.61 8.84
N GLY A 210 5.15 -0.02 9.95
CA GLY A 210 6.10 -0.68 10.84
C GLY A 210 6.55 0.19 12.02
N ASP A 211 7.56 -0.28 12.72
CA ASP A 211 8.06 0.30 13.97
C ASP A 211 9.48 0.90 13.86
N GLY A 212 10.07 0.93 12.67
CA GLY A 212 11.47 1.33 12.47
C GLY A 212 12.49 0.28 12.95
N ARG A 213 12.04 -0.91 13.38
CA ARG A 213 12.88 -1.92 14.02
C ARG A 213 12.67 -3.28 13.37
N GLN A 214 11.59 -3.99 13.70
CA GLN A 214 11.44 -5.42 13.39
C GLN A 214 10.33 -5.71 12.39
N VAL A 215 9.34 -4.83 12.25
CA VAL A 215 8.12 -5.14 11.50
C VAL A 215 7.83 -4.11 10.40
N GLY A 216 7.16 -4.54 9.33
CA GLY A 216 6.63 -3.65 8.30
C GLY A 216 7.68 -3.17 7.31
N PHE A 217 7.32 -2.18 6.49
CA PHE A 217 8.21 -1.62 5.47
C PHE A 217 9.36 -0.78 6.04
N SER A 218 9.25 -0.32 7.30
CA SER A 218 10.30 0.45 8.00
C SER A 218 11.27 -0.40 8.83
N LYS A 219 11.16 -1.73 8.81
CA LYS A 219 12.07 -2.59 9.58
C LYS A 219 13.54 -2.36 9.19
N ALA A 220 14.43 -2.48 10.17
CA ALA A 220 15.86 -2.23 10.00
C ALA A 220 16.61 -3.47 9.47
N ASN A 221 16.21 -4.66 9.91
CA ASN A 221 16.84 -5.93 9.52
C ASN A 221 15.92 -6.72 8.59
N HIS A 222 16.42 -7.08 7.41
CA HIS A 222 15.71 -7.87 6.39
C HIS A 222 16.19 -9.34 6.28
N GLU A 223 17.17 -9.73 7.09
CA GLU A 223 17.86 -11.02 7.01
C GLU A 223 17.34 -12.06 8.02
N THR A 224 16.52 -11.67 8.98
CA THR A 224 15.94 -12.64 9.92
C THR A 224 14.87 -13.51 9.24
N ALA A 225 14.56 -14.67 9.82
CA ALA A 225 13.53 -15.54 9.26
C ALA A 225 12.16 -14.84 9.28
N PHE A 226 11.87 -14.10 10.36
CA PHE A 226 10.69 -13.26 10.46
C PHE A 226 10.68 -12.16 9.40
N ALA A 227 11.79 -11.42 9.21
CA ALA A 227 11.82 -10.29 8.30
C ALA A 227 11.60 -10.71 6.84
N ARG A 228 12.21 -11.82 6.41
CA ARG A 228 11.98 -12.39 5.08
C ARG A 228 10.52 -12.83 4.89
N ALA A 229 9.92 -13.44 5.91
CA ALA A 229 8.51 -13.82 5.87
C ALA A 229 7.58 -12.59 5.89
N ASP A 230 7.97 -11.53 6.60
CA ASP A 230 7.25 -10.26 6.63
C ASP A 230 7.26 -9.58 5.25
N ASP A 231 8.40 -9.54 4.57
CA ASP A 231 8.52 -9.01 3.20
C ASP A 231 7.73 -9.86 2.17
N ALA A 232 7.83 -11.18 2.27
CA ALA A 232 7.23 -12.08 1.28
C ALA A 232 5.72 -12.28 1.47
N LEU A 233 5.23 -12.23 2.72
CA LEU A 233 3.88 -12.67 3.05
C LEU A 233 3.15 -11.74 4.02
N TYR A 234 3.73 -11.40 5.18
CA TYR A 234 2.95 -10.73 6.24
C TYR A 234 2.59 -9.28 5.90
N SER A 235 3.56 -8.47 5.44
CA SER A 235 3.30 -7.10 5.00
C SER A 235 2.36 -7.04 3.78
N PRO A 236 2.51 -7.90 2.74
CA PRO A 236 1.50 -8.02 1.69
C PRO A 236 0.09 -8.36 2.19
N LEU A 237 -0.05 -9.30 3.13
CA LEU A 237 -1.35 -9.63 3.73
C LEU A 237 -1.95 -8.46 4.51
N VAL A 238 -1.13 -7.77 5.30
CA VAL A 238 -1.54 -6.58 6.07
C VAL A 238 -2.03 -5.46 5.13
N VAL A 239 -1.32 -5.20 4.05
CA VAL A 239 -1.73 -4.24 3.02
C VAL A 239 -3.03 -4.68 2.34
N GLY A 240 -3.16 -5.97 2.01
CA GLY A 240 -4.40 -6.53 1.45
C GLY A 240 -5.61 -6.37 2.38
N LEU A 241 -5.42 -6.60 3.68
CA LEU A 241 -6.46 -6.39 4.69
C LEU A 241 -6.81 -4.89 4.86
N ALA A 242 -5.83 -3.99 4.77
CA ALA A 242 -6.09 -2.56 4.74
C ALA A 242 -6.97 -2.16 3.54
N PHE A 243 -6.65 -2.66 2.34
CA PHE A 243 -7.49 -2.44 1.16
C PHE A 243 -8.89 -3.05 1.30
N ALA A 244 -9.03 -4.22 1.93
CA ALA A 244 -10.33 -4.81 2.22
C ALA A 244 -11.17 -3.96 3.20
N CYS A 245 -10.55 -3.39 4.24
CA CYS A 245 -11.21 -2.43 5.13
C CYS A 245 -11.68 -1.18 4.36
N GLY A 246 -10.84 -0.64 3.48
CA GLY A 246 -11.21 0.46 2.60
C GLY A 246 -12.39 0.12 1.69
N ALA A 247 -12.38 -1.06 1.07
CA ALA A 247 -13.48 -1.53 0.23
C ALA A 247 -14.80 -1.68 1.02
N ALA A 248 -14.74 -2.21 2.24
CA ALA A 248 -15.91 -2.35 3.10
C ALA A 248 -16.48 -0.98 3.51
N LEU A 249 -15.61 0.01 3.77
CA LEU A 249 -16.02 1.39 4.06
C LEU A 249 -16.63 2.10 2.83
N LEU A 250 -16.13 1.81 1.63
CA LEU A 250 -16.66 2.37 0.37
C LEU A 250 -17.99 1.75 -0.07
N LEU A 251 -18.32 0.55 0.44
CA LEU A 251 -19.62 -0.09 0.23
C LEU A 251 -20.75 0.47 1.12
N ALA A 252 -20.42 1.30 2.11
CA ALA A 252 -21.32 1.72 3.20
C ALA A 252 -21.82 3.17 3.10
#